data_AF-A0A543E5J8-F1
#
_entry.id   AF-A0A543E5J8-F1
#
_cell.length_a   1.000
_cell.length_b   1.000
_cell.length_c   1.000
_cell.angle_alpha   90.00
_cell.angle_beta   90.00
_cell.angle_gamma   90.00
#
_symmetry.space_group_name_H-M   'P 1'
#
loop_
_entity.id
_entity.type
_entity.pdbx_description
1 polymer ?
#
loop_
_entity_poly.entity_id
_entity_poly.type
_entity_poly.pdbx_seq_one_letter_code
_entity_poly.pdbx_strand_id
1 'polypeptide(L)'
;MSVRGPRLEFAVGAFLLLALASLLVLALASTNKRFGVGGGSYELTARFSNLGQLRKQAPVKIGGVVIGQVADIRLDPVKFDSLVTLSIDSQYKDLPADTAAGIFTSGLLGENYIGLSPGGDPEVLKPGEEIAFTQPAVDLLQLAGKYMFSGGANNADAGSGDTPPASGDNAAPPVTEEPTP
;
A
#
# COMPACT_ATOMS: atom_id res chain seq x y z
N MET A 1 51.34 39.94 23.88
CA MET A 1 50.24 39.76 24.85
C MET A 1 49.98 38.27 25.00
N SER A 2 50.65 37.62 25.95
CA SER A 2 50.65 36.16 26.14
C SER A 2 49.52 35.74 27.08
N VAL A 3 48.33 35.51 26.52
CA VAL A 3 47.25 34.85 27.26
C VAL A 3 47.46 33.33 27.12
N ARG A 4 48.43 32.78 27.87
CA ARG A 4 48.52 31.34 28.11
C ARG A 4 47.77 31.06 29.41
N GLY A 5 46.52 30.63 29.27
CA GLY A 5 45.71 30.15 30.38
C GLY A 5 45.15 28.78 30.02
N PRO A 6 45.61 27.66 30.63
CA PRO A 6 45.05 26.32 30.38
C PRO A 6 43.52 26.26 30.62
N ARG A 7 42.98 27.23 31.36
CA ARG A 7 41.54 27.45 31.56
C ARG A 7 40.79 27.84 30.27
N LEU A 8 41.40 28.63 29.38
CA LEU A 8 40.77 29.06 28.13
C LEU A 8 40.73 27.90 27.12
N GLU A 9 41.82 27.14 27.02
CA GLU A 9 41.88 25.91 26.19
C GLU A 9 40.84 24.88 26.64
N PHE A 10 40.70 24.69 27.96
CA PHE A 10 39.67 23.82 28.53
C PHE A 10 38.25 24.35 28.26
N ALA A 11 38.01 25.66 28.39
CA ALA A 11 36.71 26.27 28.12
C ALA A 11 36.30 26.13 26.64
N VAL A 12 37.24 26.34 25.72
CA VAL A 12 37.00 26.15 24.28
C VAL A 12 36.76 24.67 23.96
N GLY A 13 37.53 23.76 24.55
CA GLY A 13 37.32 22.32 24.41
C GLY A 13 35.95 21.86 24.93
N ALA A 14 35.55 22.33 26.11
CA ALA A 14 34.23 22.05 26.68
C ALA A 14 33.10 22.63 25.82
N PHE A 15 33.26 23.85 25.30
CA PHE A 15 32.30 24.46 24.38
C PHE A 15 32.15 23.64 23.09
N LEU A 16 33.26 23.22 22.48
CA LEU A 16 33.25 22.38 21.28
C LEU A 16 32.60 21.02 21.54
N LEU A 17 32.86 20.39 22.69
CA LEU A 17 32.21 19.15 23.08
C LEU A 17 30.70 19.32 23.26
N LEU A 18 30.26 20.39 23.92
CA LEU A 18 28.82 20.68 24.07
C LEU A 18 28.15 20.98 22.73
N ALA A 19 28.81 21.71 21.85
CA ALA A 19 28.33 21.96 20.49
C ALA A 19 28.18 20.64 19.72
N LEU A 20 29.19 19.78 19.77
CA LEU A 20 29.16 18.47 19.10
C LEU A 20 28.09 17.55 19.69
N ALA A 21 27.95 17.51 21.02
CA ALA A 21 26.92 16.75 21.70
C ALA A 21 25.52 17.24 21.31
N SER A 22 25.32 18.56 21.23
CA SER A 22 24.05 19.17 20.81
C SER A 22 23.71 18.81 19.36
N LEU A 23 24.72 18.83 18.47
CA LEU A 23 24.55 18.46 17.07
C LEU A 23 24.22 16.97 16.92
N LEU A 24 24.85 16.12 17.72
CA LEU A 24 24.55 14.68 17.78
C LEU A 24 23.11 14.43 18.24
N VAL A 25 22.67 15.10 19.31
CA VAL A 25 21.29 15.02 19.80
C VAL A 25 20.31 15.46 18.71
N LEU A 26 20.59 16.57 18.02
CA LEU A 26 19.74 17.06 16.93
C LEU A 26 19.68 16.08 15.75
N ALA A 27 20.80 15.48 15.37
CA ALA A 27 20.86 14.48 14.30
C ALA A 27 20.03 13.22 14.61
N LEU A 28 20.11 12.75 15.86
CA LEU A 28 19.33 11.61 16.33
C LEU A 28 17.84 11.95 16.44
N ALA A 29 17.48 13.11 16.98
CA ALA A 29 16.10 13.56 17.12
C ALA A 29 15.41 13.81 15.77
N SER A 30 16.15 14.34 14.78
CA SER A 30 15.64 14.58 13.42
C SER A 30 15.29 13.28 12.69
N THR A 31 16.08 12.23 12.91
CA THR A 31 15.90 10.93 12.25
C THR A 31 14.87 10.06 12.97
N ASN A 32 14.89 10.07 14.30
CA ASN A 32 13.99 9.28 15.13
C ASN A 32 12.84 10.17 15.64
N LYS A 33 11.78 10.30 14.85
CA LYS A 33 10.47 10.84 15.31
C LYS A 33 9.85 10.04 16.48
N ARG A 34 10.51 9.00 16.99
CA ARG A 34 10.16 8.28 18.23
C ARG A 34 10.25 9.15 19.48
N PHE A 35 10.88 10.33 19.43
CA PHE A 35 10.84 11.34 20.50
C PHE A 35 9.59 12.24 20.44
N GLY A 36 8.43 11.68 20.08
CA GLY A 36 7.15 12.37 20.21
C GLY A 36 6.83 12.58 21.70
N VAL A 37 6.85 13.83 22.14
CA VAL A 37 6.29 14.23 23.42
C VAL A 37 4.77 14.19 23.29
N GLY A 38 4.15 13.14 23.81
CA GLY A 38 2.71 13.08 24.10
C GLY A 38 1.88 12.26 23.11
N GLY A 39 1.15 11.28 23.65
CA GLY A 39 0.20 10.42 22.96
C GLY A 39 0.73 8.99 22.80
N GLY A 40 0.13 8.02 23.48
CA GLY A 40 0.36 6.62 23.14
C GLY A 40 -0.12 6.35 21.71
N SER A 41 0.37 5.30 21.07
CA SER A 41 -0.22 4.79 19.85
C SER A 41 -0.70 3.35 20.07
N TYR A 42 -1.65 2.92 19.25
CA TYR A 42 -2.06 1.53 19.17
C TYR A 42 -1.91 1.03 17.74
N GLU A 43 -1.72 -0.27 17.61
CA GLU A 43 -1.52 -0.89 16.31
C GLU A 43 -2.83 -1.45 15.76
N LEU A 44 -3.03 -1.31 14.46
CA LEU A 44 -4.04 -2.02 13.67
C LEU A 44 -3.34 -2.70 12.49
N THR A 45 -3.90 -3.77 11.98
CA THR A 45 -3.37 -4.46 10.79
C THR A 45 -4.35 -4.38 9.64
N ALA A 46 -3.85 -4.38 8.41
CA ALA A 46 -4.65 -4.41 7.20
C ALA A 46 -3.93 -5.22 6.13
N ARG A 47 -4.66 -6.01 5.35
CA ARG A 47 -4.10 -6.79 4.23
C ARG A 47 -4.42 -6.14 2.91
N PHE A 48 -3.46 -6.12 2.01
CA PHE A 48 -3.65 -5.61 0.66
C PHE A 48 -3.03 -6.56 -0.35
N SER A 49 -3.74 -6.82 -1.44
CA SER A 49 -3.23 -7.59 -2.56
C SER A 49 -2.21 -6.81 -3.40
N ASN A 50 -2.26 -5.47 -3.37
CA ASN A 50 -1.29 -4.60 -4.04
C ASN A 50 -1.08 -3.32 -3.22
N LEU A 51 0.19 -3.02 -2.90
CA LEU A 51 0.60 -1.82 -2.16
C LEU A 51 0.93 -0.62 -3.05
N GLY A 52 1.11 -0.83 -4.34
CA GLY A 52 1.68 0.16 -5.25
C GLY A 52 3.05 0.63 -4.74
N GLN A 53 3.16 1.93 -4.47
CA GLN A 53 4.37 2.58 -3.95
C GLN A 53 4.28 2.92 -2.45
N LEU A 54 3.44 2.23 -1.67
CA LEU A 54 3.35 2.43 -0.22
C LEU A 54 4.66 2.00 0.47
N ARG A 55 5.11 2.79 1.45
CA ARG A 55 6.35 2.54 2.20
C ARG A 55 6.12 2.71 3.70
N LYS A 56 7.05 2.23 4.52
CA LYS A 56 7.07 2.52 5.96
C LYS A 56 7.10 4.03 6.18
N GLN A 57 6.51 4.48 7.28
CA GLN A 57 6.32 5.90 7.63
C GLN A 57 5.36 6.68 6.71
N ALA A 58 4.73 6.02 5.73
CA ALA A 58 3.65 6.65 4.97
C ALA A 58 2.52 7.09 5.92
N PRO A 59 1.90 8.26 5.70
CA PRO A 59 0.87 8.77 6.61
C PRO A 59 -0.40 7.94 6.52
N VAL A 60 -1.08 7.80 7.66
CA VAL A 60 -2.45 7.27 7.75
C VAL A 60 -3.38 8.46 8.00
N LYS A 61 -4.44 8.58 7.20
CA LYS A 61 -5.31 9.76 7.19
C LYS A 61 -6.79 9.41 7.30
N ILE A 62 -7.57 10.25 7.97
CA ILE A 62 -9.04 10.27 7.89
C ILE A 62 -9.46 11.63 7.36
N GLY A 63 -10.26 11.65 6.28
CA GLY A 63 -10.73 12.91 5.69
C GLY A 63 -9.60 13.89 5.30
N GLY A 64 -8.39 13.38 5.02
CA GLY A 64 -7.20 14.18 4.71
C GLY A 64 -6.35 14.59 5.92
N VAL A 65 -6.82 14.39 7.15
CA VAL A 65 -6.07 14.69 8.39
C VAL A 65 -5.21 13.49 8.78
N VAL A 66 -3.93 13.73 9.09
CA VAL A 66 -3.00 12.67 9.52
C VAL A 66 -3.30 12.26 10.96
N ILE A 67 -3.56 10.98 11.17
CA ILE A 67 -3.89 10.38 12.48
C ILE A 67 -2.89 9.32 12.94
N GLY A 68 -1.92 9.00 12.09
CA GLY A 68 -0.98 7.91 12.31
C GLY A 68 -0.05 7.70 11.13
N GLN A 69 0.64 6.56 11.13
CA GLN A 69 1.61 6.20 10.09
C GLN A 69 1.73 4.68 9.94
N VAL A 70 2.23 4.25 8.79
CA VAL A 70 2.60 2.84 8.54
C VAL A 70 3.83 2.49 9.36
N ALA A 71 3.69 1.55 10.30
CA ALA A 71 4.76 1.07 11.17
C ALA A 71 5.61 0.00 10.49
N ASP A 72 4.96 -0.99 9.87
CA ASP A 72 5.65 -2.12 9.23
C ASP A 72 4.88 -2.64 8.01
N ILE A 73 5.60 -3.31 7.11
CA ILE A 73 5.04 -3.96 5.92
C ILE A 73 5.72 -5.32 5.79
N ARG A 74 4.92 -6.38 5.70
CA ARG A 74 5.39 -7.76 5.52
C ARG A 74 4.58 -8.46 4.44
N LEU A 75 5.18 -9.45 3.79
CA LEU A 75 4.46 -10.36 2.90
C LEU A 75 4.05 -11.60 3.70
N ASP A 76 2.79 -11.97 3.64
CA ASP A 76 2.30 -13.23 4.19
C ASP A 76 2.82 -14.38 3.30
N PRO A 77 3.63 -15.33 3.82
CA PRO A 77 4.24 -16.39 3.01
C PRO A 77 3.24 -17.47 2.56
N VAL A 78 2.03 -17.47 3.10
CA VAL A 78 0.97 -18.45 2.77
C VAL A 78 -0.04 -17.83 1.81
N LYS A 79 -0.54 -16.63 2.15
CA LYS A 79 -1.57 -15.94 1.34
C LYS A 79 -0.98 -15.08 0.22
N PHE A 80 0.30 -14.71 0.32
CA PHE A 80 0.97 -13.75 -0.57
C PHE A 80 0.34 -12.35 -0.61
N ASP A 81 -0.51 -12.04 0.36
CA ASP A 81 -0.98 -10.68 0.60
C ASP A 81 0.05 -9.89 1.41
N SER A 82 0.10 -8.59 1.18
CA SER A 82 0.90 -7.69 1.99
C SER A 82 0.17 -7.33 3.28
N LEU A 83 0.72 -7.76 4.41
CA LEU A 83 0.27 -7.38 5.75
C LEU A 83 0.93 -6.07 6.16
N VAL A 84 0.11 -5.04 6.38
CA VAL A 84 0.55 -3.70 6.77
C VAL A 84 0.16 -3.45 8.22
N THR A 85 1.12 -3.06 9.06
CA THR A 85 0.88 -2.64 10.44
C THR A 85 0.80 -1.12 10.48
N LEU A 86 -0.31 -0.61 10.99
CA LEU A 86 -0.63 0.80 11.16
C LEU A 86 -0.41 1.18 12.62
N SER A 87 0.27 2.29 12.86
CA SER A 87 0.34 2.92 14.19
C SER A 87 -0.58 4.12 14.20
N ILE A 88 -1.68 4.03 14.94
CA ILE A 88 -2.70 5.07 15.08
C ILE A 88 -2.54 5.75 16.43
N ASP A 89 -2.69 7.07 16.45
CA ASP A 89 -2.62 7.83 17.69
C ASP A 89 -3.80 7.48 18.62
N SER A 90 -3.52 7.28 19.92
CA SER A 90 -4.49 6.86 20.94
C SER A 90 -5.66 7.82 21.13
N GLN A 91 -5.52 9.07 20.69
CA GLN A 91 -6.62 10.03 20.66
C GLN A 91 -7.75 9.62 19.68
N TYR A 92 -7.47 8.73 18.72
CA TYR A 92 -8.41 8.21 17.72
C TYR A 92 -8.71 6.71 17.93
N LYS A 93 -8.86 6.28 19.19
CA LYS A 93 -9.10 4.87 19.56
C LYS A 93 -10.52 4.35 19.26
N ASP A 94 -11.47 5.25 19.03
CA ASP A 94 -12.89 4.90 18.86
C ASP A 94 -13.25 4.70 17.36
N LEU A 95 -12.40 3.97 16.62
CA LEU A 95 -12.67 3.63 15.23
C LEU A 95 -13.72 2.51 15.14
N PRO A 96 -14.82 2.68 14.39
CA PRO A 96 -15.81 1.62 14.18
C PRO A 96 -15.20 0.34 13.59
N ALA A 97 -15.75 -0.82 13.95
CA ALA A 97 -15.33 -2.14 13.47
C ALA A 97 -15.45 -2.28 11.94
N ASP A 98 -16.38 -1.57 11.31
CA ASP A 98 -16.59 -1.52 9.86
C ASP A 98 -15.77 -0.43 9.14
N THR A 99 -14.74 0.12 9.80
CA THR A 99 -13.80 1.05 9.16
C THR A 99 -13.15 0.40 7.94
N ALA A 100 -13.11 1.10 6.81
CA ALA A 100 -12.39 0.65 5.62
C ALA A 100 -11.03 1.33 5.49
N ALA A 101 -10.03 0.61 4.98
CA ALA A 101 -8.70 1.13 4.68
C ALA A 101 -8.42 1.05 3.17
N GLY A 102 -7.99 2.17 2.57
CA GLY A 102 -7.62 2.22 1.15
C GLY A 102 -6.24 2.83 0.95
N ILE A 103 -5.52 2.35 -0.06
CA ILE A 103 -4.24 2.96 -0.48
C ILE A 103 -4.52 3.99 -1.57
N PHE A 104 -4.16 5.24 -1.28
CA PHE A 104 -4.37 6.38 -2.17
C PHE A 104 -3.04 7.08 -2.47
N THR A 105 -2.99 7.84 -3.56
CA THR A 105 -1.82 8.63 -3.93
C THR A 105 -2.09 10.11 -3.66
N SER A 106 -1.09 10.82 -3.13
CA SER A 106 -1.20 12.27 -2.90
C SER A 106 -1.09 13.02 -4.23
N GLY A 107 -2.21 13.25 -4.91
CA GLY A 107 -2.21 13.81 -6.27
C GLY A 107 -1.69 12.80 -7.30
N LEU A 108 -1.14 13.29 -8.42
CA LEU A 108 -0.69 12.43 -9.52
C LEU A 108 0.72 11.86 -9.34
N LEU A 109 1.61 12.61 -8.69
CA LEU A 109 3.04 12.26 -8.54
C LEU A 109 3.47 12.12 -7.08
N GLY A 110 2.56 12.31 -6.12
CA GLY A 110 2.92 12.25 -4.72
C GLY A 110 3.06 10.82 -4.22
N GLU A 111 3.41 10.71 -2.95
CA GLU A 111 3.58 9.42 -2.29
C GLU A 111 2.22 8.79 -1.97
N ASN A 112 2.24 7.46 -1.85
CA ASN A 112 1.08 6.69 -1.40
C ASN A 112 0.87 6.86 0.10
N TYR A 113 -0.38 6.90 0.51
CA TYR A 113 -0.82 6.99 1.90
C TYR A 113 -2.00 6.05 2.13
N ILE A 114 -2.28 5.72 3.39
CA ILE A 114 -3.48 4.96 3.76
C ILE A 114 -4.56 5.94 4.18
N GLY A 115 -5.71 5.88 3.51
CA GLY A 115 -6.93 6.54 3.93
C GLY A 115 -7.79 5.57 4.72
N LEU A 116 -8.24 5.96 5.91
CA LEU A 116 -9.26 5.26 6.66
C LEU A 116 -10.61 5.97 6.46
N SER A 117 -11.65 5.19 6.25
CA SER A 117 -13.03 5.63 6.17
C SER A 117 -13.82 4.95 7.29
N PRO A 118 -14.04 5.64 8.42
CA PRO A 118 -14.89 5.12 9.50
C PRO A 118 -16.29 4.79 8.96
N GLY A 119 -16.84 3.66 9.39
CA GLY A 119 -18.22 3.31 9.12
C GLY A 119 -19.15 3.74 10.26
N GLY A 120 -20.16 2.93 10.54
CA GLY A 120 -21.21 3.22 11.51
C GLY A 120 -21.42 2.13 12.56
N ASP A 121 -20.54 1.13 12.64
CA ASP A 121 -20.65 0.05 13.61
C ASP A 121 -20.53 0.59 15.06
N PRO A 122 -21.42 0.21 15.99
CA PRO A 122 -21.29 0.55 17.40
C PRO A 122 -20.10 -0.13 18.09
N GLU A 123 -19.59 -1.24 17.56
CA GLU A 123 -18.36 -1.86 18.05
C GLU A 123 -17.13 -1.12 17.50
N VAL A 124 -16.08 -1.05 18.32
CA VAL A 124 -14.82 -0.37 17.98
C VAL A 124 -13.70 -1.38 17.77
N LEU A 125 -12.80 -1.08 16.83
CA LEU A 125 -11.60 -1.87 16.58
C LEU A 125 -10.67 -1.84 17.80
N LYS A 126 -10.21 -3.02 18.21
CA LYS A 126 -9.30 -3.18 19.34
C LYS A 126 -7.84 -3.11 18.88
N PRO A 127 -6.90 -2.76 19.77
CA PRO A 127 -5.48 -2.84 19.46
C PRO A 127 -5.07 -4.24 18.99
N GLY A 128 -4.36 -4.30 17.85
CA GLY A 128 -3.91 -5.51 17.18
C GLY A 128 -4.93 -6.13 16.23
N GLU A 129 -6.13 -5.58 16.12
CA GLU A 129 -7.17 -6.12 15.25
C GLU A 129 -6.89 -5.84 13.76
N GLU A 130 -7.46 -6.68 12.90
CA GLU A 130 -7.33 -6.58 11.45
C GLU A 130 -8.53 -5.83 10.87
N ILE A 131 -8.27 -4.79 10.07
CA ILE A 131 -9.28 -4.07 9.32
C ILE A 131 -9.78 -4.98 8.20
N ALA A 132 -11.06 -5.35 8.26
CA ALA A 132 -11.65 -6.32 7.33
C ALA A 132 -11.85 -5.75 5.91
N PHE A 133 -12.18 -4.46 5.79
CA PHE A 133 -12.49 -3.83 4.51
C PHE A 133 -11.27 -3.08 3.97
N THR A 134 -10.60 -3.68 2.98
CA THR A 134 -9.38 -3.12 2.41
C THR A 134 -9.50 -2.90 0.90
N GLN A 135 -9.05 -1.74 0.43
CA GLN A 135 -8.97 -1.42 -1.00
C GLN A 135 -7.50 -1.31 -1.43
N PRO A 136 -7.03 -2.17 -2.37
CA PRO A 136 -5.66 -2.14 -2.84
C PRO A 136 -5.36 -0.88 -3.65
N ALA A 137 -4.06 -0.59 -3.84
CA ALA A 137 -3.63 0.50 -4.69
C ALA A 137 -4.07 0.28 -6.14
N VAL A 138 -4.51 1.36 -6.80
CA VAL A 138 -4.87 1.32 -8.22
C VAL A 138 -3.62 1.44 -9.07
N ASP A 139 -3.41 0.49 -9.98
CA ASP A 139 -2.44 0.63 -11.06
C ASP A 139 -3.09 1.42 -12.20
N LEU A 140 -2.72 2.69 -12.31
CA LEU A 140 -3.24 3.61 -13.33
C LEU A 140 -2.92 3.15 -14.75
N LEU A 141 -1.78 2.48 -14.96
CA LEU A 141 -1.41 1.98 -16.29
C LEU A 141 -2.31 0.82 -16.71
N GLN A 142 -2.63 -0.08 -15.78
CA GLN A 142 -3.59 -1.16 -16.04
C GLN A 142 -4.99 -0.61 -16.29
N LEU A 143 -5.40 0.43 -15.56
CA LEU A 143 -6.71 1.06 -15.75
C LEU A 143 -6.79 1.78 -17.11
N ALA A 144 -5.73 2.49 -17.51
CA ALA A 144 -5.62 3.10 -18.82
C ALA A 144 -5.64 2.05 -19.94
N GLY A 145 -4.87 0.97 -19.81
CA GLY A 145 -4.89 -0.15 -20.75
C GLY A 145 -6.27 -0.80 -20.84
N LYS A 146 -6.92 -1.07 -19.70
CA LYS A 146 -8.29 -1.58 -19.66
C LYS A 146 -9.24 -0.66 -20.41
N TYR A 147 -9.15 0.66 -20.21
CA TYR A 147 -10.02 1.60 -20.90
C TYR A 147 -9.75 1.67 -22.42
N MET A 148 -8.47 1.67 -22.83
CA MET A 148 -8.09 1.71 -24.25
C MET A 148 -8.49 0.43 -25.01
N PHE A 149 -8.32 -0.74 -24.41
CA PHE A 149 -8.52 -2.02 -25.08
C PHE A 149 -9.90 -2.65 -24.81
N SER A 150 -10.51 -2.42 -23.64
CA SER A 150 -11.87 -2.93 -23.36
C SER A 150 -12.98 -2.09 -24.00
N GLY A 151 -12.71 -0.83 -24.34
CA GLY A 151 -13.65 -0.01 -25.12
C GLY A 151 -13.79 -0.45 -26.58
N GLY A 152 -12.78 -1.14 -27.13
CA GLY A 152 -12.80 -1.69 -28.50
C GLY A 152 -13.25 -3.15 -28.61
N ALA A 153 -13.11 -3.94 -27.54
CA ALA A 153 -13.43 -5.36 -27.54
C ALA A 153 -14.94 -5.68 -27.55
N ASN A 154 -15.81 -4.72 -27.23
CA ASN A 154 -17.27 -4.93 -27.24
C ASN A 154 -17.90 -4.84 -28.65
N ASN A 155 -17.13 -4.56 -29.69
CA ASN A 155 -17.61 -4.47 -31.09
C ASN A 155 -16.92 -5.45 -32.06
N ALA A 156 -16.05 -6.34 -31.58
CA ALA A 156 -15.30 -7.26 -32.44
C ALA A 156 -15.85 -8.69 -32.49
N ASP A 157 -16.92 -9.00 -31.75
CA ASP A 157 -17.58 -10.33 -31.75
C ASP A 157 -18.92 -10.35 -32.54
N ALA A 158 -19.03 -9.47 -33.54
CA ALA A 158 -20.14 -9.47 -34.49
C ALA A 158 -19.59 -9.46 -35.92
N GLY A 159 -18.85 -10.50 -36.30
CA GLY A 159 -18.37 -10.62 -37.68
C GLY A 159 -17.20 -11.56 -37.91
N SER A 160 -17.32 -12.83 -37.53
CA SER A 160 -16.50 -13.89 -38.15
C SER A 160 -17.34 -15.13 -38.41
N GLY A 161 -18.31 -14.97 -39.32
CA GLY A 161 -18.84 -16.10 -40.08
C GLY A 161 -17.84 -16.47 -41.17
N ASP A 162 -16.76 -17.15 -40.79
CA ASP A 162 -15.85 -17.73 -41.77
C ASP A 162 -16.39 -19.11 -42.18
N THR A 163 -16.94 -19.14 -43.39
CA THR A 163 -17.55 -20.31 -44.01
C THR A 163 -16.44 -21.14 -44.66
N PRO A 164 -16.28 -22.44 -44.33
CA PRO A 164 -15.35 -23.29 -45.07
C PRO A 164 -15.82 -23.44 -46.53
N PRO A 165 -14.93 -23.32 -47.53
CA PRO A 165 -15.33 -23.50 -48.93
C PRO A 165 -15.62 -24.99 -49.22
N ALA A 166 -16.83 -25.29 -49.66
CA ALA A 166 -17.10 -26.42 -50.56
C ALA A 166 -16.44 -26.09 -51.92
N SER A 167 -15.83 -27.00 -52.67
CA SER A 167 -16.34 -28.30 -53.10
C SER A 167 -15.22 -29.14 -53.76
N GLY A 168 -15.39 -30.46 -53.74
CA GLY A 168 -14.56 -31.41 -54.48
C GLY A 168 -15.13 -32.82 -54.36
N ASP A 169 -16.08 -33.13 -55.23
CA ASP A 169 -16.44 -34.43 -55.82
C ASP A 169 -16.16 -35.72 -55.02
N ASN A 170 -17.23 -36.41 -54.63
CA ASN A 170 -17.37 -37.83 -54.98
C ASN A 170 -18.83 -38.30 -54.88
N ALA A 171 -19.33 -38.76 -56.02
CA ALA A 171 -20.63 -39.40 -56.19
C ALA A 171 -20.66 -40.81 -55.55
N ALA A 172 -21.80 -41.18 -54.97
CA ALA A 172 -22.13 -42.53 -54.50
C ALA A 172 -22.37 -43.50 -55.68
N PRO A 173 -22.36 -44.85 -55.52
CA PRO A 173 -23.38 -45.57 -54.74
C PRO A 173 -22.89 -46.83 -53.96
N PRO A 174 -23.77 -47.52 -53.19
CA PRO A 174 -23.44 -48.59 -52.24
C PRO A 174 -23.75 -50.01 -52.78
N VAL A 175 -22.90 -51.00 -52.51
CA VAL A 175 -23.15 -52.47 -52.46
C VAL A 175 -21.82 -53.15 -52.04
N THR A 176 -21.73 -54.11 -51.11
CA THR A 176 -22.33 -55.46 -51.11
C THR A 176 -22.15 -56.10 -49.71
N GLU A 177 -23.14 -56.89 -49.28
CA GLU A 177 -23.10 -57.92 -48.22
C GLU A 177 -21.87 -58.86 -48.40
N GLU A 178 -21.26 -59.52 -47.41
CA GLU A 178 -21.73 -60.64 -46.56
C GLU A 178 -20.47 -61.28 -45.87
N PRO A 179 -20.54 -62.39 -45.11
CA PRO A 179 -20.78 -62.54 -43.67
C PRO A 179 -19.54 -62.93 -42.83
N THR A 180 -19.75 -62.91 -41.51
CA THR A 180 -18.99 -63.62 -40.45
C THR A 180 -18.73 -65.10 -40.77
N PRO A 181 -17.67 -65.68 -40.19
CA PRO A 181 -17.88 -66.47 -38.97
C PRO A 181 -17.16 -65.94 -37.73
#